data_AF-A0A8C1RYN2-F1
#
_entry.id   AF-A0A8C1RYN2-F1
#
_cell.length_a   1.000
_cell.length_b   1.000
_cell.length_c   1.000
_cell.angle_alpha   90.00
_cell.angle_beta   90.00
_cell.angle_gamma   90.00
#
_symmetry.space_group_name_H-M   'P 1'
#
loop_
_entity.id
_entity.type
_entity.pdbx_description
1 polymer ?
#
loop_
_entity_poly.entity_id
_entity_poly.type
_entity_poly.pdbx_seq_one_letter_code
_entity_poly.pdbx_strand_id
1 'polypeptide(L)'
;MQLCWKLALMMMVLACVTAQQVNYRRPTRVGVSCCKEVSKARIPPAIKLIGYKHQNALSPCVDAIIFYTEKEKYCSDPKARWIKDRLKGLEQIMD
;
A
#
# COMPACT_ATOMS: atom_id res chain seq x y z
N MET A 1 11.01 32.38 -44.38
CA MET A 1 11.51 32.59 -43.00
C MET A 1 10.57 32.08 -41.91
N GLN A 2 9.26 32.34 -41.95
CA GLN A 2 8.29 31.86 -40.95
C GLN A 2 8.16 30.32 -40.87
N LEU A 3 8.26 29.61 -42.01
CA LEU A 3 8.09 28.16 -42.06
C LEU A 3 9.26 27.41 -41.39
N CYS A 4 10.49 27.91 -41.55
CA CYS A 4 11.69 27.31 -40.96
C CYS A 4 11.68 27.38 -39.43
N TRP A 5 11.23 28.51 -38.86
CA TRP A 5 11.08 28.67 -37.41
C TRP A 5 10.02 27.72 -36.84
N LYS A 6 8.87 27.58 -37.52
CA LYS A 6 7.79 26.68 -37.11
C LYS A 6 8.24 25.21 -37.13
N LEU A 7 9.01 24.83 -38.17
CA LEU A 7 9.60 23.49 -38.27
C LEU A 7 10.66 23.24 -37.18
N ALA A 8 11.50 24.24 -36.88
CA ALA A 8 12.47 24.14 -35.79
C ALA A 8 11.81 23.97 -34.42
N LEU A 9 10.74 24.72 -34.14
CA LEU A 9 9.96 24.57 -32.90
C LEU A 9 9.30 23.19 -32.80
N MET A 10 8.70 22.69 -33.89
CA MET A 10 8.10 21.35 -33.91
C MET A 10 9.13 20.26 -33.62
N MET A 11 10.32 20.34 -34.22
CA MET A 11 11.40 19.37 -33.99
C MET A 11 11.93 19.42 -32.54
N MET A 12 12.02 20.61 -31.95
CA MET A 12 12.44 20.79 -30.56
C MET A 12 11.44 20.16 -29.57
N VAL A 13 10.14 20.36 -29.79
CA VAL A 13 9.09 19.75 -28.98
C VAL A 13 9.11 18.23 -29.10
N LEU A 14 9.27 17.68 -30.31
CA LEU A 14 9.38 16.24 -30.53
C LEU A 14 10.58 15.62 -29.80
N ALA A 15 11.73 16.29 -29.81
CA ALA A 15 12.94 15.84 -29.12
C ALA A 15 12.80 15.85 -27.59
N CYS A 16 12.08 16.83 -27.02
CA CYS A 16 11.80 16.87 -25.58
C CYS A 16 10.90 15.71 -25.14
N VAL A 17 9.89 15.35 -25.94
CA VAL A 17 8.91 14.30 -25.59
C VAL A 17 9.57 12.91 -25.62
N THR A 18 10.47 12.65 -26.57
CA THR A 18 11.17 11.36 -26.67
C THR A 18 12.23 11.16 -25.58
N ALA A 19 12.90 12.23 -25.14
CA ALA A 19 13.87 12.18 -24.04
C ALA A 19 13.25 11.82 -22.68
N GLN A 20 11.96 12.12 -22.48
CA GLN A 20 11.24 11.85 -21.22
C GLN A 20 10.77 10.39 -21.08
N GLN A 21 10.79 9.59 -22.14
CA GLN A 21 10.24 8.23 -22.13
C GLN A 21 11.15 7.21 -21.43
N VAL A 22 12.45 7.50 -21.29
CA VAL A 22 13.44 6.54 -20.75
C VAL A 22 13.32 6.32 -19.24
N ASN A 23 12.71 7.26 -18.52
CA ASN A 23 12.62 7.23 -17.05
C ASN A 23 11.23 6.92 -16.48
N TYR A 24 10.25 6.58 -17.33
CA TYR A 24 8.97 6.08 -16.83
C TYR A 24 9.09 4.61 -16.42
N ARG A 25 9.90 4.35 -15.37
CA ARG A 25 9.92 3.06 -14.68
C ARG A 25 8.61 2.92 -13.92
N ARG A 26 7.56 2.45 -14.59
CA ARG A 26 6.45 1.82 -13.87
C ARG A 26 7.06 0.69 -13.04
N PRO A 27 6.78 0.60 -11.73
CA PRO A 27 7.17 -0.57 -10.96
C PRO A 27 6.51 -1.79 -11.60
N THR A 28 7.28 -2.61 -12.31
CA THR A 28 6.80 -3.83 -12.99
C THR A 28 6.36 -4.90 -11.99
N ARG A 29 6.76 -4.73 -10.72
CA ARG A 29 6.24 -5.45 -9.55
C ARG A 29 6.00 -4.45 -8.44
N VAL A 30 4.76 -4.01 -8.29
CA VAL A 30 4.30 -3.51 -6.98
C VAL A 30 4.18 -4.75 -6.09
N GLY A 31 5.18 -4.99 -5.24
CA GLY A 31 5.09 -6.04 -4.23
C GLY A 31 3.92 -5.69 -3.31
N VAL A 32 2.81 -6.42 -3.42
CA VAL A 32 1.67 -6.21 -2.52
C VAL A 32 2.11 -6.69 -1.14
N SER A 33 2.45 -5.75 -0.26
CA SER A 33 2.80 -6.05 1.13
C SER A 33 1.51 -6.28 1.91
N CYS A 34 1.06 -7.54 1.90
CA CYS A 34 -0.17 -7.96 2.56
C CYS A 34 0.07 -9.15 3.49
N CYS A 35 -0.85 -9.36 4.44
CA CYS A 35 -0.84 -10.55 5.28
C CYS A 35 -1.19 -11.77 4.44
N LYS A 36 -0.26 -12.74 4.36
CA LYS A 36 -0.48 -14.06 3.73
C LYS A 36 -0.92 -15.12 4.73
N GLU A 37 -0.60 -14.90 6.00
CA GLU A 37 -0.95 -15.77 7.12
C GLU A 37 -1.47 -14.91 8.28
N VAL A 38 -2.28 -15.52 9.14
CA VAL A 38 -2.88 -14.87 10.30
C VAL A 38 -2.63 -15.67 11.56
N SER A 39 -2.41 -14.97 12.67
CA SER A 39 -2.29 -15.57 13.98
C SER A 39 -3.61 -15.49 14.76
N LYS A 40 -3.96 -16.55 15.46
CA LYS A 40 -5.03 -16.55 16.47
C LYS A 40 -4.52 -16.18 17.87
N ALA A 41 -3.20 -16.13 18.06
CA ALA A 41 -2.58 -15.80 19.33
C ALA A 41 -2.92 -14.36 19.73
N ARG A 42 -3.16 -14.15 21.02
CA ARG A 42 -3.50 -12.83 21.54
C ARG A 42 -2.24 -11.96 21.59
N ILE A 43 -2.34 -10.74 21.07
CA ILE A 43 -1.28 -9.74 21.21
C ILE A 43 -1.18 -9.33 22.68
N PRO A 44 0.03 -9.37 23.30
CA PRO A 44 0.20 -8.96 24.68
C PRO A 44 -0.31 -7.53 24.95
N PRO A 45 -0.97 -7.29 26.09
CA PRO A 45 -1.53 -5.97 26.40
C PRO A 45 -0.46 -4.88 26.58
N ALA A 46 0.78 -5.27 26.87
CA ALA A 46 1.93 -4.37 26.96
C ALA A 46 2.30 -3.71 25.61
N ILE A 47 1.83 -4.25 24.49
CA ILE A 47 2.09 -3.70 23.16
C ILE A 47 1.07 -2.61 22.85
N LYS A 48 1.59 -1.39 22.65
CA LYS A 48 0.78 -0.23 22.27
C LYS A 48 0.39 -0.34 20.80
N LEU A 49 -0.92 -0.45 20.57
CA LEU A 49 -1.52 -0.46 19.25
C LEU A 49 -1.95 0.96 18.89
N ILE A 50 -1.54 1.44 17.73
CA ILE A 50 -1.87 2.78 17.21
C ILE A 50 -3.26 2.77 16.58
N GLY A 51 -3.57 1.67 15.88
CA GLY A 51 -4.83 1.50 15.17
C GLY A 51 -4.87 0.13 14.51
N TYR A 52 -5.93 -0.11 13.76
CA TYR A 52 -6.09 -1.34 13.01
C TYR A 52 -6.64 -1.09 11.61
N LYS A 53 -6.47 -2.08 10.74
CA LYS A 53 -7.07 -2.10 9.41
C LYS A 53 -7.60 -3.49 9.11
N HIS A 54 -8.78 -3.55 8.50
CA HIS A 54 -9.30 -4.79 7.95
C HIS A 54 -8.79 -4.97 6.52
N GLN A 55 -8.05 -6.05 6.28
CA GLN A 55 -7.61 -6.49 4.96
C GLN A 55 -8.56 -7.57 4.45
N ASN A 56 -9.20 -7.32 3.33
CA ASN A 56 -10.02 -8.32 2.63
C ASN A 56 -9.14 -9.42 2.02
N ALA A 57 -9.65 -10.65 1.94
CA ALA A 57 -8.98 -11.73 1.25
C ALA A 57 -8.86 -11.46 -0.25
N LEU A 58 -7.64 -11.54 -0.78
CA LEU A 58 -7.34 -11.42 -2.21
C LEU A 58 -6.03 -12.15 -2.48
N SER A 59 -6.09 -13.36 -3.06
CA SER A 59 -4.93 -14.23 -3.26
C SER A 59 -3.73 -13.47 -3.86
N PRO A 60 -2.53 -13.51 -3.24
CA PRO A 60 -2.09 -14.40 -2.16
C PRO A 60 -2.39 -13.91 -0.73
N CYS A 61 -3.10 -12.80 -0.56
CA CYS A 61 -3.46 -12.20 0.72
C CYS A 61 -4.68 -12.90 1.32
N VAL A 62 -4.67 -13.10 2.64
CA VAL A 62 -5.79 -13.67 3.39
C VAL A 62 -6.61 -12.59 4.09
N ASP A 63 -7.81 -12.94 4.52
CA ASP A 63 -8.64 -12.08 5.36
C ASP A 63 -7.95 -11.87 6.73
N ALA A 64 -7.64 -10.62 7.08
CA ALA A 64 -6.81 -10.31 8.24
C ALA A 64 -7.19 -8.98 8.90
N ILE A 65 -7.13 -8.94 10.23
CA ILE A 65 -7.06 -7.69 10.98
C ILE A 65 -5.59 -7.35 11.20
N ILE A 66 -5.15 -6.26 10.61
CA ILE A 66 -3.79 -5.75 10.73
C ILE A 66 -3.75 -4.74 11.87
N PHE A 67 -3.06 -5.04 12.94
CA PHE A 67 -2.79 -4.08 14.00
C PHE A 67 -1.48 -3.33 13.72
N TYR A 68 -1.53 -2.02 13.80
CA TYR A 68 -0.35 -1.16 13.64
C TYR A 68 0.23 -0.82 15.00
N THR A 69 1.54 -0.94 15.12
CA THR A 69 2.30 -0.48 16.28
C THR A 69 3.40 0.47 15.83
N GLU A 70 4.12 1.06 16.78
CA GLU A 70 5.24 1.95 16.48
C GLU A 70 6.40 1.21 15.76
N LYS A 71 6.51 -0.11 15.94
CA LYS A 71 7.63 -0.92 15.42
C LYS A 71 7.25 -1.83 14.26
N GLU A 72 6.11 -2.51 14.38
CA GLU A 72 5.72 -3.56 13.44
C GLU A 72 4.20 -3.69 13.27
N LYS A 73 3.78 -4.55 12.34
CA LYS A 73 2.38 -4.85 12.05
C LYS A 73 2.08 -6.29 12.43
N TYR A 74 0.94 -6.52 13.08
CA TYR A 74 0.48 -7.86 13.45
C TYR A 74 -0.71 -8.28 12.61
N CYS A 75 -0.57 -9.39 11.88
CA CYS A 75 -1.65 -10.03 11.13
C CYS A 75 -2.44 -10.98 12.03
N SER A 76 -3.67 -10.62 12.39
CA SER A 76 -4.52 -11.42 13.27
C SER A 76 -5.75 -11.96 12.54
N ASP A 77 -6.19 -13.16 12.91
CA ASP A 77 -7.37 -13.80 12.34
C ASP A 77 -8.64 -13.05 12.78
N PRO A 78 -9.45 -12.50 11.86
CA PRO A 78 -10.69 -11.78 12.20
C PRO A 78 -11.69 -12.62 13.01
N LYS A 79 -11.61 -13.96 12.92
CA LYS A 79 -12.48 -14.90 13.63
C LYS A 79 -12.01 -15.22 15.05
N ALA A 80 -10.84 -14.73 15.48
CA ALA A 80 -10.36 -14.98 16.82
C ALA A 80 -11.23 -14.27 17.87
N ARG A 81 -11.62 -14.99 18.94
CA ARG A 81 -12.61 -14.51 19.93
C ARG A 81 -12.25 -13.17 20.57
N TRP A 82 -10.96 -12.89 20.74
CA TRP A 82 -10.45 -11.68 21.40
C TRP A 82 -10.45 -10.43 20.51
N ILE A 83 -10.60 -10.58 19.19
CA ILE A 83 -10.52 -9.45 18.24
C ILE A 83 -11.61 -8.44 18.52
N LYS A 84 -12.86 -8.90 18.66
CA LYS A 84 -14.01 -8.01 18.91
C LYS A 84 -13.80 -7.11 20.13
N ASP A 85 -13.20 -7.66 21.19
CA ASP A 85 -12.90 -6.88 22.39
C ASP A 85 -11.66 -6.00 22.22
N ARG A 86 -10.64 -6.46 21.49
CA ARG A 86 -9.43 -5.66 21.25
C ARG A 86 -9.68 -4.47 20.33
N LEU A 87 -10.60 -4.60 19.38
CA LEU A 87 -10.99 -3.51 18.47
C LEU A 87 -11.76 -2.39 19.17
N LYS A 88 -12.40 -2.65 20.31
CA LYS A 88 -13.11 -1.63 21.07
C LYS A 88 -12.12 -0.56 21.54
N GLY A 89 -12.34 0.68 21.10
CA GLY A 89 -11.49 1.82 21.45
C GLY A 89 -10.21 1.95 20.64
N LEU A 90 -9.98 1.12 19.61
CA LEU A 90 -8.95 1.37 18.60
C LEU A 90 -9.56 2.06 17.38
N GLU A 91 -8.79 2.97 16.78
CA GLU A 91 -9.17 3.64 15.54
C GLU A 91 -8.94 2.72 14.33
N GLN A 92 -9.93 2.71 13.42
CA GLN A 92 -9.80 2.03 12.13
C GLN A 92 -9.12 2.96 11.13
N ILE A 93 -7.97 2.56 10.62
CA ILE A 93 -7.24 3.27 9.58
C ILE A 93 -7.83 2.86 8.24
N MET A 94 -8.49 3.82 7.57
CA MET A 94 -8.95 3.70 6.19
C MET A 94 -7.91 4.37 5.28
N ASP A 95 -7.58 3.74 4.16
CA ASP A 95 -6.72 4.36 3.13
C ASP A 95 -7.49 5.40 2.31
#